data_AF-L1JM73-F1
#
_entry.id   AF-L1JM73-F1
#
_cell.length_a   1.000
_cell.length_b   1.000
_cell.length_c   1.000
_cell.angle_alpha   90.00
_cell.angle_beta   90.00
_cell.angle_gamma   90.00
#
_symmetry.space_group_name_H-M   'P 1'
#
loop_
_entity.id
_entity.type
_entity.pdbx_description
1 polymer ?
#
loop_
_entity_poly.entity_id
_entity_poly.type
_entity_poly.pdbx_seq_one_letter_code
_entity_poly.pdbx_strand_id
1 'polypeptide(L)'
;MENVREDIGGSSKGVAPAPKQYERDAMNRPIVMDGCVRGTFADQQLAMDLIYPEDRLPVKDEGELLLGPDDWKKQDMFFEYRIKEGQFSEAAVLYRKGLYYSVFDESQFNFELQDTHRVEVVKIVVPLRLNYALCLLKDSYEPIKNPLPNVDQRFKEAIENCTEVLNLFKTQQAGLNEADKVKALYRRGLARSLAWRKKAEMGDLDKAKDDMSEALKLEPSNKDVRRELNFLREKEREATEKQKKIWSSTLARGLDDGEDGGAGGSQCQGAAAAAADRSNLSSGAKDSGAKAASDRESKAKEAKAEIQRYLDELEQKPPQRPAGGGWGMGWIKDTVGNFFSRK
;
A
#
# COMPACT_ATOMS: atom_id res chain seq x y z
N MET A 1 -75.97 54.05 -28.88
CA MET A 1 -76.16 52.83 -28.08
C MET A 1 -74.94 51.96 -28.30
N GLU A 2 -74.04 52.03 -27.32
CA GLU A 2 -72.80 51.27 -27.25
C GLU A 2 -73.13 49.77 -27.25
N ASN A 3 -72.41 49.01 -28.07
CA ASN A 3 -72.26 47.57 -27.88
C ASN A 3 -70.77 47.27 -27.87
N VAL A 4 -70.26 47.17 -26.65
CA VAL A 4 -68.92 46.72 -26.30
C VAL A 4 -68.78 45.27 -26.77
N ARG A 5 -67.86 45.03 -27.71
CA ARG A 5 -67.37 43.68 -28.04
C ARG A 5 -66.13 43.44 -27.20
N GLU A 6 -66.24 42.51 -26.25
CA GLU A 6 -65.12 42.00 -25.46
C GLU A 6 -64.25 41.09 -26.35
N ASP A 7 -62.99 41.49 -26.51
CA ASP A 7 -61.94 40.68 -27.12
C ASP A 7 -61.48 39.60 -26.12
N ILE A 8 -61.90 38.36 -26.37
CA ILE A 8 -61.37 37.18 -25.67
C ILE A 8 -60.00 36.86 -26.28
N GLY A 9 -58.95 37.23 -25.56
CA GLY A 9 -57.56 36.92 -25.89
C GLY A 9 -57.33 35.42 -26.00
N GLY A 10 -56.93 34.97 -27.20
CA GLY A 10 -56.49 33.61 -27.46
C GLY A 10 -55.21 33.30 -26.68
N SER A 11 -55.35 32.49 -25.63
CA SER A 11 -54.24 31.87 -24.92
C SER A 11 -53.56 30.85 -25.84
N SER A 12 -52.46 31.24 -26.47
CA SER A 12 -51.54 30.32 -27.13
C SER A 12 -50.92 29.42 -26.07
N LYS A 13 -51.46 28.21 -25.92
CA LYS A 13 -50.77 27.12 -25.23
C LYS A 13 -49.47 26.84 -25.99
N GLY A 14 -48.38 27.43 -25.53
CA GLY A 14 -47.03 27.08 -25.96
C GLY A 14 -46.80 25.62 -25.65
N VAL A 15 -46.89 24.78 -26.68
CA VAL A 15 -46.45 23.39 -26.61
C VAL A 15 -44.95 23.44 -26.42
N ALA A 16 -44.49 23.12 -25.20
CA ALA A 16 -43.07 23.00 -24.92
C ALA A 16 -42.45 22.02 -25.94
N PRO A 17 -41.32 22.37 -26.57
CA PRO A 17 -40.67 21.48 -27.52
C PRO A 17 -40.36 20.16 -26.83
N ALA A 18 -40.73 19.06 -27.47
CA ALA A 18 -40.45 17.73 -26.94
C ALA A 18 -38.95 17.63 -26.60
N PRO A 19 -38.59 17.14 -25.39
CA PRO A 19 -37.20 17.07 -24.98
C PRO A 19 -36.41 16.29 -26.02
N LYS A 20 -35.25 16.85 -26.37
CA LYS A 20 -34.33 16.24 -27.34
C LYS A 20 -33.96 14.85 -26.82
N GLN A 21 -33.68 13.91 -27.72
CA GLN A 21 -33.43 12.49 -27.38
C GLN A 21 -32.44 12.35 -26.21
N TYR A 22 -31.37 13.14 -26.19
CA TYR A 22 -30.37 13.11 -25.12
C TYR A 22 -30.89 13.56 -23.73
N GLU A 23 -31.94 14.38 -23.65
CA GLU A 23 -32.55 14.83 -22.39
C GLU A 23 -33.48 13.75 -21.82
N ARG A 24 -34.15 12.97 -22.69
CA ARG A 24 -34.89 11.78 -22.27
C ARG A 24 -33.94 10.68 -21.78
N ASP A 25 -32.80 10.51 -22.46
CA ASP A 25 -31.77 9.56 -22.05
C ASP A 25 -31.06 9.97 -20.75
N ALA A 26 -31.04 11.27 -20.41
CA ALA A 26 -30.52 11.76 -19.13
C ALA A 26 -31.49 11.54 -17.97
N MET A 27 -32.81 11.60 -18.20
CA MET A 27 -33.84 11.38 -17.19
C MET A 27 -34.11 9.88 -16.92
N ASN A 28 -33.75 8.99 -17.84
CA ASN A 28 -33.77 7.54 -17.66
C ASN A 28 -32.45 6.97 -17.12
N ARG A 29 -31.50 7.81 -16.71
CA ARG A 29 -30.30 7.30 -16.03
C ARG A 29 -30.70 6.76 -14.66
N PRO A 30 -30.32 5.51 -14.33
CA PRO A 30 -30.57 4.98 -12.99
C PRO A 30 -29.91 5.91 -11.98
N ILE A 31 -30.70 6.39 -11.02
CA ILE A 31 -30.20 7.20 -9.91
C ILE A 31 -29.32 6.27 -9.07
N VAL A 32 -28.01 6.41 -9.21
CA VAL A 32 -27.04 5.72 -8.35
C VAL A 32 -27.00 6.49 -7.03
N MET A 33 -27.84 6.06 -6.08
CA MET A 33 -27.72 6.44 -4.67
C MET A 33 -27.17 5.24 -3.93
N ASP A 34 -26.07 5.43 -3.21
CA ASP A 34 -25.44 4.45 -2.29
C ASP A 34 -25.04 3.10 -2.89
N GLY A 35 -24.47 3.08 -4.11
CA GLY A 35 -23.76 1.90 -4.64
C GLY A 35 -24.61 0.66 -4.93
N CYS A 36 -25.95 0.76 -4.85
CA CYS A 36 -26.86 -0.35 -5.10
C CYS A 36 -27.75 -0.03 -6.31
N VAL A 37 -27.38 -0.56 -7.48
CA VAL A 37 -28.21 -0.45 -8.68
C VAL A 37 -29.38 -1.42 -8.55
N ARG A 38 -30.56 -0.91 -8.19
CA ARG A 38 -31.80 -1.68 -8.30
C ARG A 38 -32.25 -1.68 -9.76
N GLY A 39 -32.41 -2.87 -10.32
CA GLY A 39 -32.83 -3.08 -11.71
C GLY A 39 -32.72 -4.54 -12.10
N THR A 40 -33.11 -4.85 -13.34
CA THR A 40 -32.91 -6.18 -13.92
C THR A 40 -31.41 -6.47 -14.06
N PHE A 41 -31.04 -7.74 -14.28
CA PHE A 41 -29.64 -8.11 -14.57
C PHE A 41 -29.03 -7.26 -15.69
N ALA A 42 -29.84 -6.90 -16.70
CA ALA A 42 -29.44 -6.01 -17.78
C ALA A 42 -29.12 -4.59 -17.29
N ASP A 43 -29.85 -4.05 -16.31
CA ASP A 43 -29.60 -2.70 -15.76
C ASP A 43 -28.35 -2.67 -14.87
N GLN A 44 -28.08 -3.77 -14.16
CA GLN A 44 -26.84 -3.96 -13.40
C GLN A 44 -25.65 -4.12 -14.34
N GLN A 45 -25.80 -4.87 -15.43
CA GLN A 45 -24.82 -4.99 -16.51
C GLN A 45 -24.56 -3.62 -17.17
N LEU A 46 -25.60 -2.82 -17.42
CA LEU A 46 -25.47 -1.50 -18.03
C LEU A 46 -24.81 -0.48 -17.09
N ALA A 47 -25.09 -0.56 -15.78
CA ALA A 47 -24.38 0.24 -14.80
C ALA A 47 -22.91 -0.17 -14.65
N MET A 48 -22.62 -1.46 -14.82
CA MET A 48 -21.26 -1.98 -14.92
C MET A 48 -20.55 -1.44 -16.18
N ASP A 49 -21.24 -1.44 -17.32
CA ASP A 49 -20.75 -0.89 -18.59
C ASP A 49 -20.49 0.64 -18.51
N LEU A 50 -21.22 1.35 -17.65
CA LEU A 50 -21.04 2.79 -17.40
C LEU A 50 -19.91 3.11 -16.41
N ILE A 51 -19.64 2.21 -15.45
CA ILE A 51 -18.55 2.37 -14.48
C ILE A 51 -17.20 1.93 -15.09
N TYR A 52 -17.21 1.00 -16.05
CA TYR A 52 -16.03 0.49 -16.76
C TYR A 52 -16.16 0.63 -18.30
N PRO A 53 -16.21 1.85 -18.85
CA PRO A 53 -16.35 2.05 -20.30
C PRO A 53 -15.15 1.55 -21.13
N GLU A 54 -14.04 1.20 -20.48
CA GLU A 54 -12.83 0.67 -21.13
C GLU A 54 -12.84 -0.86 -21.32
N ASP A 55 -13.87 -1.55 -20.84
CA ASP A 55 -14.11 -2.99 -21.10
C ASP A 55 -14.55 -3.27 -22.55
N ARG A 56 -14.62 -2.26 -23.41
CA ARG A 56 -14.36 -2.47 -24.85
C ARG A 56 -12.86 -2.61 -25.10
N LEU A 57 -12.19 -3.53 -24.40
CA LEU A 57 -11.15 -4.24 -25.13
C LEU A 57 -11.92 -5.04 -26.18
N PRO A 58 -11.69 -4.84 -27.49
CA PRO A 58 -12.10 -5.84 -28.46
C PRO A 58 -11.18 -7.02 -28.22
N VAL A 59 -11.40 -7.73 -27.11
CA VAL A 59 -10.90 -9.06 -26.92
C VAL A 59 -11.75 -9.92 -27.84
N LYS A 60 -11.45 -9.82 -29.14
CA LYS A 60 -11.50 -11.00 -29.99
C LYS A 60 -10.32 -11.88 -29.55
N ASP A 61 -10.29 -12.30 -28.28
CA ASP A 61 -9.38 -13.38 -27.90
C ASP A 61 -9.95 -14.61 -28.56
N GLU A 62 -9.16 -15.24 -29.40
CA GLU A 62 -9.43 -16.58 -29.88
C GLU A 62 -9.66 -17.55 -28.70
N GLY A 63 -9.26 -17.19 -27.48
CA GLY A 63 -9.57 -17.89 -26.23
C GLY A 63 -11.05 -17.93 -25.83
N GLU A 64 -11.86 -16.90 -26.14
CA GLU A 64 -13.31 -16.92 -25.87
C GLU A 64 -14.05 -17.75 -26.94
N LEU A 65 -13.48 -17.84 -28.15
CA LEU A 65 -13.96 -18.68 -29.26
C LEU A 65 -13.64 -20.18 -29.06
N LEU A 66 -12.73 -20.51 -28.15
CA LEU A 66 -12.23 -21.88 -27.93
C LEU A 66 -12.95 -22.66 -26.83
N LEU A 67 -13.92 -22.05 -26.15
CA LEU A 67 -14.57 -22.66 -24.99
C LEU A 67 -16.07 -22.81 -25.25
N GLY A 68 -16.50 -24.06 -25.41
CA GLY A 68 -17.91 -24.40 -25.50
C GLY A 68 -18.64 -24.20 -24.16
N PRO A 69 -19.99 -24.26 -24.14
CA PRO A 69 -20.81 -24.04 -22.94
C PRO A 69 -20.43 -24.92 -21.73
N ASP A 70 -19.78 -26.07 -21.96
CA ASP A 70 -19.40 -27.05 -20.95
C ASP A 70 -17.93 -26.96 -20.47
N ASP A 71 -17.16 -25.98 -20.98
CA ASP A 71 -15.72 -25.87 -20.75
C ASP A 71 -15.33 -24.96 -19.56
N TRP A 72 -16.27 -24.62 -18.67
CA TRP A 72 -15.99 -23.77 -17.50
C TRP A 72 -14.87 -24.31 -16.60
N LYS A 73 -14.59 -25.62 -16.62
CA LYS A 73 -13.42 -26.22 -15.93
C LYS A 73 -12.07 -25.77 -16.51
N LYS A 74 -12.05 -25.26 -17.74
CA LYS A 74 -10.87 -24.62 -18.35
C LYS A 74 -10.74 -23.13 -17.97
N GLN A 75 -11.75 -22.51 -17.35
CA GLN A 75 -11.62 -21.14 -16.80
C GLN A 75 -10.71 -21.09 -15.57
N ASP A 76 -10.76 -22.08 -14.67
CA ASP A 76 -9.79 -22.21 -13.57
C ASP A 76 -8.36 -22.41 -14.09
N MET A 77 -8.22 -23.16 -15.19
CA MET A 77 -6.96 -23.33 -15.91
C MET A 77 -6.49 -22.05 -16.59
N PHE A 78 -7.39 -21.11 -16.90
CA PHE A 78 -7.08 -19.88 -17.62
C PHE A 78 -6.22 -18.93 -16.79
N PHE A 79 -6.47 -18.87 -15.48
CA PHE A 79 -5.66 -18.08 -14.54
C PHE A 79 -4.24 -18.64 -14.39
N GLU A 80 -4.12 -19.96 -14.24
CA GLU A 80 -2.82 -20.62 -14.18
C GLU A 80 -2.07 -20.53 -15.51
N TYR A 81 -2.81 -20.59 -16.62
CA TYR A 81 -2.27 -20.48 -17.98
C TYR A 81 -1.65 -19.09 -18.21
N ARG A 82 -2.37 -18.01 -17.90
CA ARG A 82 -1.82 -16.63 -18.01
C ARG A 82 -0.62 -16.40 -17.08
N ILE A 83 -0.60 -17.02 -15.90
CA ILE A 83 0.60 -17.02 -15.03
C ILE A 83 1.76 -17.77 -15.69
N LYS A 84 1.51 -18.92 -16.33
CA LYS A 84 2.53 -19.72 -17.04
C LYS A 84 3.09 -18.98 -18.26
N GLU A 85 2.24 -18.22 -18.96
CA GLU A 85 2.64 -17.35 -20.08
C GLU A 85 3.34 -16.06 -19.64
N GLY A 86 3.41 -15.79 -18.34
CA GLY A 86 4.07 -14.60 -17.79
C GLY A 86 3.24 -13.32 -17.86
N GLN A 87 1.96 -13.41 -18.24
CA GLN A 87 1.02 -12.29 -18.33
C GLN A 87 0.40 -11.98 -16.96
N PHE A 88 1.22 -11.52 -16.02
CA PHE A 88 0.78 -11.30 -14.64
C PHE A 88 -0.24 -10.19 -14.49
N SER A 89 -0.18 -9.17 -15.35
CA SER A 89 -1.07 -8.01 -15.30
C SER A 89 -2.50 -8.37 -15.66
N GLU A 90 -2.69 -9.13 -16.74
CA GLU A 90 -4.02 -9.58 -17.13
C GLU A 90 -4.59 -10.59 -16.12
N ALA A 91 -3.75 -11.50 -15.64
CA ALA A 91 -4.13 -12.40 -14.55
C ALA A 91 -4.56 -11.60 -13.31
N ALA A 92 -3.86 -10.52 -12.97
CA ALA A 92 -4.21 -9.66 -11.84
C ALA A 92 -5.59 -9.00 -12.01
N VAL A 93 -5.94 -8.54 -13.22
CA VAL A 93 -7.29 -8.00 -13.51
C VAL A 93 -8.35 -9.07 -13.26
N LEU A 94 -8.14 -10.27 -13.78
CA LEU A 94 -9.09 -11.37 -13.62
C LEU A 94 -9.25 -11.78 -12.15
N TYR A 95 -8.14 -11.89 -11.40
CA TYR A 95 -8.21 -12.20 -9.97
C TYR A 95 -8.93 -11.12 -9.18
N ARG A 96 -8.69 -9.84 -9.48
CA ARG A 96 -9.39 -8.72 -8.84
C ARG A 96 -10.89 -8.74 -9.17
N LYS A 97 -11.26 -9.08 -10.40
CA LYS A 97 -12.66 -9.28 -10.82
C LYS A 97 -13.30 -10.45 -10.06
N GLY A 98 -12.60 -11.58 -9.94
CA GLY A 98 -13.06 -12.71 -9.12
C GLY A 98 -13.27 -12.34 -7.66
N LEU A 99 -12.36 -11.55 -7.08
CA LEU A 99 -12.49 -11.05 -5.71
C LEU A 99 -13.72 -10.14 -5.56
N TYR A 100 -13.97 -9.24 -6.51
CA TYR A 100 -15.15 -8.37 -6.49
C TYR A 100 -16.45 -9.17 -6.40
N TYR A 101 -16.63 -10.19 -7.24
CA TYR A 101 -17.83 -11.03 -7.18
C TYR A 101 -17.92 -11.82 -5.87
N SER A 102 -16.81 -12.39 -5.40
CA SER A 102 -16.80 -13.16 -4.14
C SER A 102 -17.14 -12.32 -2.90
N VAL A 103 -16.71 -11.05 -2.87
CA VAL A 103 -17.00 -10.12 -1.77
C VAL A 103 -18.42 -9.56 -1.87
N PHE A 104 -18.88 -9.29 -3.10
CA PHE A 104 -20.24 -8.80 -3.34
C PHE A 104 -21.29 -9.81 -2.84
N ASP A 105 -21.07 -11.10 -3.10
CA ASP A 105 -21.93 -12.19 -2.63
C ASP A 105 -22.03 -12.23 -1.09
N GLU A 106 -20.96 -11.94 -0.34
CA GLU A 106 -21.03 -11.91 1.13
C GLU A 106 -21.96 -10.82 1.67
N SER A 107 -22.07 -9.68 0.97
CA SER A 107 -22.90 -8.55 1.39
C SER A 107 -24.36 -8.68 0.97
N GLN A 108 -24.63 -9.26 -0.21
CA GLN A 108 -25.98 -9.46 -0.75
C GLN A 108 -26.65 -10.73 -0.22
N PHE A 109 -25.89 -11.80 0.04
CA PHE A 109 -26.40 -13.03 0.66
C PHE A 109 -26.30 -13.02 2.19
N ASN A 110 -26.62 -11.89 2.81
CA ASN A 110 -26.90 -11.79 4.26
C ASN A 110 -28.15 -12.57 4.70
N PHE A 111 -28.74 -13.40 3.83
CA PHE A 111 -29.79 -14.36 4.16
C PHE A 111 -29.15 -15.64 4.71
N GLU A 112 -29.08 -15.74 6.05
CA GLU A 112 -28.93 -16.99 6.79
C GLU A 112 -27.84 -17.95 6.27
N LEU A 113 -26.67 -17.40 5.93
CA LEU A 113 -25.57 -18.22 5.43
C LEU A 113 -25.10 -19.16 6.57
N GLN A 114 -25.60 -20.39 6.53
CA GLN A 114 -25.12 -21.48 7.37
C GLN A 114 -23.59 -21.54 7.28
N ASP A 115 -22.93 -21.85 8.39
CA ASP A 115 -21.47 -21.92 8.48
C ASP A 115 -20.84 -22.77 7.36
N THR A 116 -21.59 -23.75 6.83
CA THR A 116 -21.25 -24.59 5.68
C THR A 116 -20.89 -23.81 4.42
N HIS A 117 -21.67 -22.81 4.00
CA HIS A 117 -21.37 -22.08 2.77
C HIS A 117 -20.20 -21.08 2.96
N ARG A 118 -20.00 -20.57 4.18
CA ARG A 118 -18.83 -19.71 4.47
C ARG A 118 -17.53 -20.46 4.22
N VAL A 119 -17.47 -21.73 4.59
CA VAL A 119 -16.30 -22.59 4.35
C VAL A 119 -16.03 -22.75 2.84
N GLU A 120 -17.07 -22.83 2.02
CA GLU A 120 -16.92 -22.94 0.57
C GLU A 120 -16.43 -21.65 -0.07
N VAL A 121 -16.97 -20.50 0.35
CA VAL A 121 -16.49 -19.18 -0.10
C VAL A 121 -15.02 -18.99 0.26
N VAL A 122 -14.62 -19.35 1.49
CA VAL A 122 -13.22 -19.23 1.95
C VAL A 122 -12.26 -20.06 1.11
N LYS A 123 -12.66 -21.28 0.72
CA LYS A 123 -11.85 -22.15 -0.17
C LYS A 123 -11.57 -21.51 -1.53
N ILE A 124 -12.43 -20.60 -1.99
CA ILE A 124 -12.27 -19.89 -3.26
C ILE A 124 -11.54 -18.55 -3.05
N VAL A 125 -11.94 -17.76 -2.05
CA VAL A 125 -11.40 -16.42 -1.77
C VAL A 125 -9.93 -16.46 -1.40
N VAL A 126 -9.51 -17.42 -0.58
CA VAL A 126 -8.11 -17.51 -0.12
C VAL A 126 -7.12 -17.70 -1.28
N PRO A 127 -7.28 -18.70 -2.16
CA PRO A 127 -6.38 -18.84 -3.30
C PRO A 127 -6.45 -17.65 -4.27
N LEU A 128 -7.64 -17.05 -4.49
CA LEU A 128 -7.78 -15.83 -5.29
C LEU A 128 -6.95 -14.67 -4.74
N ARG A 129 -7.08 -14.36 -3.44
CA ARG A 129 -6.31 -13.29 -2.78
C ARG A 129 -4.83 -13.54 -2.82
N LEU A 130 -4.43 -14.78 -2.54
CA LEU A 130 -3.02 -15.18 -2.56
C LEU A 130 -2.45 -15.02 -3.96
N ASN A 131 -3.11 -15.56 -4.99
CA ASN A 131 -2.62 -15.50 -6.37
C ASN A 131 -2.60 -14.08 -6.91
N TYR A 132 -3.61 -13.27 -6.56
CA TYR A 132 -3.60 -11.84 -6.84
C TYR A 132 -2.36 -11.16 -6.26
N ALA A 133 -2.09 -11.37 -4.96
CA ALA A 133 -0.90 -10.82 -4.32
C ALA A 133 0.40 -11.28 -5.01
N LEU A 134 0.47 -12.55 -5.45
CA LEU A 134 1.64 -13.05 -6.18
C LEU A 134 1.85 -12.32 -7.52
N CYS A 135 0.79 -12.08 -8.29
CA CYS A 135 0.86 -11.34 -9.55
C CYS A 135 1.42 -9.93 -9.34
N LEU A 136 0.98 -9.22 -8.28
CA LEU A 136 1.45 -7.87 -7.95
C LEU A 136 2.92 -7.81 -7.54
N LEU A 137 3.47 -8.91 -7.00
CA LEU A 137 4.85 -9.00 -6.54
C LEU A 137 5.85 -9.32 -7.65
N LYS A 138 5.38 -9.77 -8.82
CA LYS A 138 6.26 -10.10 -9.94
C LYS A 138 6.84 -8.85 -10.59
N ASP A 139 8.06 -9.00 -11.10
CA ASP A 139 8.78 -7.88 -11.74
C ASP A 139 8.20 -7.52 -13.11
N SER A 140 7.65 -8.50 -13.84
CA SER A 140 6.96 -8.32 -15.12
C SER A 140 5.51 -7.82 -14.98
N TYR A 141 5.10 -7.38 -13.79
CA TYR A 141 3.84 -6.71 -13.62
C TYR A 141 3.90 -5.29 -14.19
N GLU A 142 3.11 -5.06 -15.22
CA GLU A 142 2.89 -3.74 -15.83
C GLU A 142 1.41 -3.35 -15.68
N PRO A 143 1.07 -2.15 -15.19
CA PRO A 143 -0.32 -1.74 -15.08
C PRO A 143 -0.94 -1.58 -16.48
N ILE A 144 -1.74 -2.55 -16.90
CA ILE A 144 -2.51 -2.51 -18.15
C ILE A 144 -3.76 -1.66 -17.92
N LYS A 145 -3.61 -0.32 -18.00
CA LYS A 145 -4.67 0.69 -17.80
C LYS A 145 -5.48 0.55 -16.48
N ASN A 146 -6.28 1.57 -16.15
CA ASN A 146 -7.21 1.47 -15.01
C ASN A 146 -8.14 0.27 -15.25
N PRO A 147 -8.26 -0.68 -14.31
CA PRO A 147 -8.37 -0.44 -12.86
C PRO A 147 -7.17 -0.84 -11.99
N LEU A 148 -6.05 -1.31 -12.55
CA LEU A 148 -4.94 -1.87 -11.77
C LEU A 148 -4.19 -0.85 -10.89
N PRO A 149 -3.64 -1.25 -9.72
CA PRO A 149 -2.86 -0.34 -8.90
C PRO A 149 -1.60 0.14 -9.60
N ASN A 150 -1.26 1.41 -9.33
CA ASN A 150 0.02 2.00 -9.67
C ASN A 150 1.18 1.21 -9.07
N VAL A 151 2.39 1.40 -9.61
CA VAL A 151 3.60 0.68 -9.19
C VAL A 151 3.86 0.80 -7.69
N ASP A 152 3.57 1.95 -7.09
CA ASP A 152 3.76 2.18 -5.65
C ASP A 152 2.65 1.53 -4.81
N GLN A 153 1.42 1.51 -5.34
CA GLN A 153 0.24 1.00 -4.64
C GLN A 153 0.11 -0.52 -4.71
N ARG A 154 0.75 -1.18 -5.68
CA ARG A 154 0.68 -2.64 -5.84
C ARG A 154 1.18 -3.39 -4.60
N PHE A 155 2.19 -2.85 -3.89
CA PHE A 155 2.69 -3.47 -2.66
C PHE A 155 1.70 -3.31 -1.51
N LYS A 156 1.00 -2.17 -1.45
CA LYS A 156 -0.05 -1.92 -0.47
C LYS A 156 -1.19 -2.93 -0.64
N GLU A 157 -1.70 -3.08 -1.86
CA GLU A 157 -2.76 -4.05 -2.15
C GLU A 157 -2.33 -5.50 -1.90
N ALA A 158 -1.08 -5.86 -2.22
CA ALA A 158 -0.55 -7.19 -1.91
C ALA A 158 -0.50 -7.46 -0.40
N ILE A 159 -0.07 -6.47 0.39
CA ILE A 159 -0.02 -6.56 1.86
C ILE A 159 -1.43 -6.68 2.44
N GLU A 160 -2.39 -5.89 1.94
CA GLU A 160 -3.78 -5.91 2.36
C GLU A 160 -4.40 -7.28 2.09
N ASN A 161 -4.29 -7.80 0.87
CA ASN A 161 -4.83 -9.12 0.52
C ASN A 161 -4.24 -10.26 1.37
N CYS A 162 -2.93 -10.24 1.63
CA CYS A 162 -2.32 -11.23 2.52
C CYS A 162 -2.76 -11.06 3.99
N THR A 163 -2.99 -9.82 4.43
CA THR A 163 -3.45 -9.52 5.79
C THR A 163 -4.89 -9.99 5.99
N GLU A 164 -5.77 -9.80 5.01
CA GLU A 164 -7.13 -10.35 5.04
C GLU A 164 -7.10 -11.87 5.18
N VAL A 165 -6.30 -12.57 4.37
CA VAL A 165 -6.14 -14.03 4.50
C VAL A 165 -5.71 -14.40 5.92
N LEU A 166 -4.73 -13.71 6.50
CA LEU A 166 -4.28 -13.97 7.87
C LEU A 166 -5.33 -13.64 8.94
N ASN A 167 -6.20 -12.67 8.68
CA ASN A 167 -7.34 -12.38 9.56
C ASN A 167 -8.36 -13.52 9.53
N LEU A 168 -8.62 -14.14 8.37
CA LEU A 168 -9.47 -15.34 8.26
C LEU A 168 -8.91 -16.52 9.08
N PHE A 169 -7.58 -16.66 9.15
CA PHE A 169 -6.93 -17.66 10.03
C PHE A 169 -7.11 -17.35 11.52
N LYS A 170 -7.14 -16.07 11.91
CA LYS A 170 -7.37 -15.67 13.32
C LYS A 170 -8.80 -15.93 13.76
N THR A 171 -9.77 -15.74 12.87
CA THR A 171 -11.18 -16.03 13.12
C THR A 171 -11.52 -17.53 13.04
N GLN A 172 -10.52 -18.39 12.80
CA GLN A 172 -10.62 -19.85 12.76
C GLN A 172 -11.74 -20.36 11.84
N GLN A 173 -11.89 -19.78 10.66
CA GLN A 173 -12.84 -20.29 9.68
C GLN A 173 -12.42 -21.69 9.21
N ALA A 174 -13.37 -22.63 9.22
CA ALA A 174 -13.11 -24.01 8.81
C ALA A 174 -12.70 -24.08 7.33
N GLY A 175 -11.84 -25.04 6.99
CA GLY A 175 -11.39 -25.28 5.60
C GLY A 175 -10.06 -24.60 5.20
N LEU A 176 -9.42 -23.88 6.11
CA LEU A 176 -8.12 -23.26 5.89
C LEU A 176 -6.95 -24.24 6.11
N ASN A 177 -5.97 -24.23 5.20
CA ASN A 177 -4.78 -25.06 5.28
C ASN A 177 -3.58 -24.26 5.84
N GLU A 178 -2.75 -24.88 6.68
CA GLU A 178 -1.52 -24.26 7.19
C GLU A 178 -0.57 -23.82 6.07
N ALA A 179 -0.56 -24.56 4.96
CA ALA A 179 0.23 -24.20 3.77
C ALA A 179 -0.15 -22.81 3.21
N ASP A 180 -1.43 -22.44 3.27
CA ASP A 180 -1.90 -21.14 2.76
C ASP A 180 -1.55 -20.00 3.72
N LYS A 181 -1.51 -20.28 5.03
CA LYS A 181 -0.97 -19.36 6.04
C LYS A 181 0.51 -19.05 5.77
N VAL A 182 1.30 -20.07 5.46
CA VAL A 182 2.73 -19.89 5.11
C VAL A 182 2.87 -19.06 3.85
N LYS A 183 2.07 -19.33 2.80
CA LYS A 183 2.07 -18.52 1.57
C LYS A 183 1.70 -17.06 1.85
N ALA A 184 0.69 -16.81 2.69
CA ALA A 184 0.29 -15.44 3.06
C ALA A 184 1.40 -14.70 3.81
N LEU A 185 2.01 -15.32 4.83
CA LEU A 185 3.12 -14.73 5.58
C LEU A 185 4.32 -14.44 4.67
N TYR A 186 4.70 -15.41 3.84
CA TYR A 186 5.81 -15.26 2.90
C TYR A 186 5.55 -14.13 1.89
N ARG A 187 4.38 -14.11 1.24
CA ARG A 187 4.03 -13.09 0.25
C ARG A 187 3.93 -11.70 0.89
N ARG A 188 3.39 -11.58 2.12
CA ARG A 188 3.33 -10.31 2.86
C ARG A 188 4.72 -9.79 3.24
N GLY A 189 5.58 -10.65 3.77
CA GLY A 189 6.96 -10.28 4.10
C GLY A 189 7.76 -9.89 2.86
N LEU A 190 7.55 -10.61 1.75
CA LEU A 190 8.18 -10.29 0.46
C LEU A 190 7.70 -8.94 -0.07
N ALA A 191 6.41 -8.64 0.03
CA ALA A 191 5.84 -7.35 -0.35
C ALA A 191 6.49 -6.19 0.41
N ARG A 192 6.65 -6.33 1.74
CA ARG A 192 7.31 -5.32 2.60
C ARG A 192 8.79 -5.15 2.27
N SER A 193 9.51 -6.26 2.05
CA SER A 193 10.92 -6.24 1.63
C SER A 193 11.09 -5.55 0.28
N LEU A 194 10.28 -5.90 -0.72
CA LEU A 194 10.33 -5.30 -2.05
C LEU A 194 9.92 -3.82 -2.03
N ALA A 195 8.90 -3.46 -1.25
CA ALA A 195 8.51 -2.06 -1.04
C ALA A 195 9.68 -1.25 -0.45
N TRP A 196 10.40 -1.81 0.53
CA TRP A 196 11.59 -1.17 1.09
C TRP A 196 12.71 -1.01 0.05
N ARG A 197 13.01 -2.06 -0.74
CA ARG A 197 14.02 -1.99 -1.82
C ARG A 197 13.70 -0.93 -2.87
N LYS A 198 12.40 -0.75 -3.18
CA LYS A 198 11.90 0.28 -4.10
C LYS A 198 11.66 1.64 -3.43
N LYS A 199 11.96 1.79 -2.13
CA LYS A 199 11.72 3.01 -1.34
C LYS A 199 10.25 3.48 -1.34
N ALA A 200 9.32 2.55 -1.41
CA ALA A 200 7.90 2.82 -1.25
C ALA A 200 7.54 2.98 0.24
N GLU A 201 6.52 3.80 0.54
CA GLU A 201 6.12 4.17 1.91
C GLU A 201 5.78 2.97 2.80
N MET A 202 5.28 1.89 2.21
CA MET A 202 4.88 0.66 2.91
C MET A 202 6.04 -0.30 3.19
N GLY A 203 7.28 0.10 2.87
CA GLY A 203 8.48 -0.69 3.09
C GLY A 203 8.91 -0.73 4.56
N ASP A 204 8.83 -1.90 5.18
CA ASP A 204 9.16 -2.10 6.59
C ASP A 204 9.95 -3.41 6.76
N LEU A 205 11.26 -3.28 7.02
CA LEU A 205 12.18 -4.43 7.15
C LEU A 205 11.92 -5.23 8.42
N ASP A 206 11.57 -4.57 9.52
CA ASP A 206 11.36 -5.22 10.81
C ASP A 206 10.12 -6.11 10.74
N LYS A 207 9.02 -5.56 10.21
CA LYS A 207 7.80 -6.33 9.97
C LYS A 207 7.97 -7.42 8.92
N ALA A 208 8.81 -7.21 7.92
CA ALA A 208 9.13 -8.25 6.94
C ALA A 208 9.87 -9.42 7.59
N LYS A 209 10.79 -9.14 8.50
CA LYS A 209 11.55 -10.15 9.26
C LYS A 209 10.63 -10.95 10.18
N ASP A 210 9.69 -10.28 10.85
CA ASP A 210 8.70 -10.95 11.70
C ASP A 210 7.85 -11.93 10.88
N ASP A 211 7.29 -11.49 9.75
CA ASP A 211 6.52 -12.35 8.84
C ASP A 211 7.32 -13.57 8.36
N MET A 212 8.57 -13.36 7.96
CA MET A 212 9.45 -14.43 7.49
C MET A 212 9.84 -15.40 8.62
N SER A 213 9.99 -14.88 9.84
CA SER A 213 10.28 -15.71 11.01
C SER A 213 9.08 -16.58 11.40
N GLU A 214 7.86 -16.06 11.29
CA GLU A 214 6.63 -16.82 11.51
C GLU A 214 6.42 -17.88 10.42
N ALA A 215 6.67 -17.53 9.16
CA ALA A 215 6.62 -18.49 8.06
C ALA A 215 7.61 -19.64 8.27
N LEU A 216 8.83 -19.35 8.74
CA LEU A 216 9.86 -20.36 8.98
C LEU A 216 9.54 -21.28 10.17
N LYS A 217 8.82 -20.78 11.19
CA LYS A 217 8.34 -21.61 12.32
C LYS A 217 7.35 -22.67 11.84
N LEU A 218 6.50 -22.33 10.87
CA LEU A 218 5.51 -23.24 10.30
C LEU A 218 6.14 -24.20 9.28
N GLU A 219 6.97 -23.69 8.37
CA GLU A 219 7.62 -24.48 7.33
C GLU A 219 9.15 -24.26 7.34
N PRO A 220 9.90 -24.96 8.21
CA PRO A 220 11.36 -24.79 8.32
C PRO A 220 12.11 -25.29 7.07
N SER A 221 11.48 -26.14 6.25
CA SER A 221 12.06 -26.67 5.02
C SER A 221 12.10 -25.65 3.88
N ASN A 222 11.31 -24.58 3.95
CA ASN A 222 11.19 -23.62 2.85
C ASN A 222 12.52 -22.89 2.59
N LYS A 223 13.10 -23.08 1.41
CA LYS A 223 14.39 -22.48 1.02
C LYS A 223 14.24 -20.99 0.71
N ASP A 224 13.10 -20.57 0.19
CA ASP A 224 12.86 -19.20 -0.25
C ASP A 224 12.72 -18.25 0.95
N VAL A 225 11.95 -18.67 1.96
CA VAL A 225 11.83 -17.97 3.24
C VAL A 225 13.21 -17.78 3.89
N ARG A 226 14.05 -18.82 3.89
CA ARG A 226 15.41 -18.76 4.46
C ARG A 226 16.32 -17.78 3.72
N ARG A 227 16.28 -17.79 2.37
CA ARG A 227 17.07 -16.86 1.55
C ARG A 227 16.69 -15.42 1.85
N GLU A 228 15.39 -15.12 1.86
CA GLU A 228 14.91 -13.76 2.09
C GLU A 228 15.17 -13.29 3.53
N LEU A 229 14.99 -14.16 4.53
CA LEU A 229 15.31 -13.83 5.92
C LEU A 229 16.79 -13.50 6.13
N ASN A 230 17.70 -14.22 5.46
CA ASN A 230 19.13 -13.93 5.52
C ASN A 230 19.45 -12.56 4.89
N PHE A 231 18.81 -12.22 3.77
CA PHE A 231 18.93 -10.90 3.17
C PHE A 231 18.48 -9.78 4.14
N LEU A 232 17.33 -9.96 4.80
CA LEU A 232 16.82 -8.99 5.76
C LEU A 232 17.78 -8.79 6.95
N ARG A 233 18.34 -9.87 7.49
CA ARG A 233 19.33 -9.83 8.58
C ARG A 233 20.64 -9.13 8.19
N GLU A 234 21.09 -9.32 6.95
CA GLU A 234 22.26 -8.60 6.43
C GLU A 234 22.00 -7.08 6.39
N LYS A 235 20.83 -6.67 5.89
CA LYS A 235 20.46 -5.25 5.80
C LYS A 235 20.26 -4.59 7.16
N GLU A 236 19.73 -5.30 8.13
CA GLU A 236 19.65 -4.85 9.51
C GLU A 236 21.06 -4.65 10.11
N ARG A 237 21.98 -5.61 9.89
CA ARG A 237 23.37 -5.49 10.35
C ARG A 237 24.05 -4.27 9.72
N GLU A 238 23.94 -4.09 8.40
CA GLU A 238 24.47 -2.92 7.70
C GLU A 238 23.90 -1.60 8.27
N ALA A 239 22.61 -1.56 8.60
CA ALA A 239 21.97 -0.40 9.21
C ALA A 239 22.54 -0.10 10.61
N THR A 240 22.67 -1.13 11.46
CA THR A 240 23.24 -0.97 12.80
C THR A 240 24.72 -0.57 12.77
N GLU A 241 25.50 -1.08 11.82
CA GLU A 241 26.90 -0.70 11.63
C GLU A 241 27.04 0.75 11.17
N LYS A 242 26.18 1.22 10.26
CA LYS A 242 26.13 2.63 9.85
C LYS A 242 25.76 3.54 11.03
N GLN A 243 24.74 3.15 11.81
CA GLN A 243 24.35 3.89 13.02
C GLN A 243 25.49 3.95 14.03
N LYS A 244 26.18 2.83 14.29
CA LYS A 244 27.37 2.78 15.15
C LYS A 244 28.47 3.71 14.67
N LYS A 245 28.76 3.74 13.37
CA LYS A 245 29.78 4.64 12.79
C LYS A 245 29.40 6.12 12.91
N ILE A 246 28.13 6.45 12.69
CA ILE A 246 27.62 7.82 12.85
C ILE A 246 27.72 8.22 14.32
N TRP A 247 27.23 7.39 15.24
CA TRP A 247 27.28 7.67 16.67
C TRP A 247 28.70 7.73 17.22
N SER A 248 29.61 6.86 16.77
CA SER A 248 31.01 6.92 17.18
C SER A 248 31.69 8.20 16.69
N SER A 249 31.39 8.64 15.47
CA SER A 249 31.92 9.88 14.89
C SER A 249 31.37 11.12 15.62
N THR A 250 30.06 11.18 15.86
CA THR A 250 29.42 12.28 16.60
C THR A 250 29.91 12.35 18.05
N LEU A 251 30.08 11.20 18.72
CA LEU A 251 30.61 11.16 20.08
C LEU A 251 32.06 11.62 20.14
N ALA A 252 32.91 11.18 19.20
CA ALA A 252 34.30 11.61 19.13
C ALA A 252 34.43 13.12 18.89
N ARG A 253 33.58 13.71 18.04
CA ARG A 253 33.59 15.15 17.77
C ARG A 253 33.10 15.99 18.94
N GLY A 254 32.15 15.49 19.73
CA GLY A 254 31.65 16.19 20.93
C GLY A 254 32.58 16.12 22.14
N LEU A 255 33.61 15.27 22.10
CA LEU A 255 34.65 15.19 23.14
C LEU A 255 35.85 16.12 22.85
N ASP A 256 35.97 16.63 21.63
CA ASP A 256 37.11 17.47 21.20
C ASP A 256 36.90 18.97 21.47
N ASP A 257 35.65 19.42 21.72
CA ASP A 257 35.33 20.82 22.02
C ASP A 257 35.54 21.19 23.52
N GLY A 258 36.32 20.39 24.26
CA GLY A 258 36.46 20.49 25.72
C GLY A 258 37.87 20.69 26.28
N GLU A 259 38.92 20.73 25.46
CA GLU A 259 40.30 20.88 25.95
C GLU A 259 41.04 22.02 25.24
N ASP A 260 40.76 23.25 25.67
CA ASP A 260 41.74 24.33 25.63
C ASP A 260 42.14 24.66 27.07
N GLY A 261 43.27 24.09 27.52
CA GLY A 261 43.93 24.45 28.78
C GLY A 261 44.42 23.27 29.63
N GLY A 262 45.51 22.63 29.25
CA GLY A 262 46.13 21.63 30.11
C GLY A 262 47.37 20.94 29.57
N ALA A 263 48.42 21.70 29.25
CA ALA A 263 49.75 21.13 29.00
C ALA A 263 50.24 20.33 30.22
N GLY A 264 50.31 19.01 30.07
CA GLY A 264 50.82 18.10 31.09
C GLY A 264 51.23 16.78 30.47
N GLY A 265 52.42 16.76 29.86
CA GLY A 265 52.99 15.55 29.29
C GLY A 265 53.16 14.46 30.35
N SER A 266 52.83 13.22 29.98
CA SER A 266 53.45 12.07 30.62
C SER A 266 53.50 10.91 29.65
N GLN A 267 54.73 10.52 29.37
CA GLN A 267 55.16 9.44 28.51
C GLN A 267 55.18 8.16 29.36
N CYS A 268 54.48 7.11 28.95
CA CYS A 268 54.82 5.77 29.41
C CYS A 268 54.53 4.73 28.32
N GLN A 269 55.63 4.21 27.78
CA GLN A 269 55.68 2.98 27.02
C GLN A 269 55.54 1.79 27.98
N GLY A 270 54.89 0.72 27.49
CA GLY A 270 55.44 -0.62 27.62
C GLY A 270 54.96 -1.51 28.77
N ALA A 271 54.56 -2.71 28.33
CA ALA A 271 54.76 -4.02 28.95
C ALA A 271 53.60 -4.67 29.71
N ALA A 272 53.43 -5.93 29.33
CA ALA A 272 52.48 -6.91 29.78
C ALA A 272 52.82 -7.50 31.17
N ALA A 273 51.79 -8.17 31.72
CA ALA A 273 51.82 -9.43 32.46
C ALA A 273 51.37 -9.39 33.93
N ALA A 274 50.53 -10.39 34.20
CA ALA A 274 50.37 -11.15 35.44
C ALA A 274 49.68 -10.49 36.66
N ALA A 275 48.44 -10.94 36.84
CA ALA A 275 47.80 -11.37 38.08
C ALA A 275 48.59 -11.25 39.38
N ALA A 276 48.05 -10.49 40.33
CA ALA A 276 47.83 -10.92 41.71
C ALA A 276 46.90 -9.94 42.45
N ASP A 277 45.97 -10.53 43.20
CA ASP A 277 45.56 -10.12 44.55
C ASP A 277 45.01 -8.70 44.78
N ARG A 278 43.69 -8.60 44.97
CA ARG A 278 43.08 -7.54 45.78
C ARG A 278 41.83 -8.05 46.50
N SER A 279 42.04 -8.54 47.72
CA SER A 279 41.04 -8.41 48.77
C SER A 279 41.15 -7.02 49.41
N ASN A 280 39.98 -6.48 49.79
CA ASN A 280 39.78 -5.49 50.85
C ASN A 280 40.05 -3.99 50.56
N LEU A 281 38.95 -3.21 50.50
CA LEU A 281 38.77 -1.76 50.81
C LEU A 281 37.39 -1.35 50.23
N SER A 282 36.28 -1.55 50.93
CA SER A 282 35.73 -0.72 52.02
C SER A 282 35.52 0.76 51.66
N SER A 283 34.23 1.10 51.52
CA SER A 283 33.59 2.35 51.98
C SER A 283 34.13 3.70 51.51
N GLY A 284 33.46 4.34 50.54
CA GLY A 284 33.60 5.78 50.33
C GLY A 284 33.14 6.34 48.98
N ALA A 285 31.88 6.12 48.56
CA ALA A 285 31.30 6.85 47.42
C ALA A 285 29.77 6.72 47.41
N LYS A 286 29.06 7.51 48.21
CA LYS A 286 27.59 7.58 48.16
C LYS A 286 27.00 8.97 47.85
N ASP A 287 27.80 10.03 47.77
CA ASP A 287 27.27 11.39 47.60
C ASP A 287 27.47 12.04 46.21
N SER A 288 28.22 11.43 45.28
CA SER A 288 28.41 12.01 43.93
C SER A 288 27.34 11.61 42.90
N GLY A 289 26.59 10.53 43.16
CA GLY A 289 25.57 10.02 42.22
C GLY A 289 24.28 10.84 42.19
N ALA A 290 23.87 11.41 43.33
CA ALA A 290 22.63 12.19 43.43
C ALA A 290 22.70 13.51 42.65
N LYS A 291 23.87 14.17 42.65
CA LYS A 291 24.08 15.42 41.92
C LYS A 291 24.06 15.21 40.40
N ALA A 292 24.71 14.15 39.91
CA ALA A 292 24.71 13.81 38.50
C ALA A 292 23.33 13.38 37.96
N ALA A 293 22.47 12.79 38.81
CA ALA A 293 21.09 12.47 38.44
C ALA A 293 20.22 13.73 38.34
N SER A 294 20.36 14.66 39.28
CA SER A 294 19.65 15.94 39.27
C SER A 294 20.02 16.80 38.06
N ASP A 295 21.30 16.84 37.68
CA ASP A 295 21.78 17.60 36.52
C ASP A 295 21.32 17.01 35.18
N ARG A 296 21.05 15.69 35.12
CA ARG A 296 20.47 15.06 33.93
C ARG A 296 18.98 15.33 33.82
N GLU A 297 18.27 15.37 34.94
CA GLU A 297 16.85 15.67 34.97
C GLU A 297 16.56 17.13 34.62
N SER A 298 17.41 18.08 35.07
CA SER A 298 17.28 19.49 34.70
C SER A 298 17.52 19.71 33.20
N LYS A 299 18.57 19.11 32.62
CA LYS A 299 18.84 19.17 31.17
C LYS A 299 17.72 18.53 30.34
N ALA A 300 17.13 17.44 30.81
CA ALA A 300 15.99 16.80 30.12
C ALA A 300 14.72 17.68 30.13
N LYS A 301 14.49 18.44 31.21
CA LYS A 301 13.37 19.39 31.31
C LYS A 301 13.59 20.61 30.41
N GLU A 302 14.81 21.12 30.36
CA GLU A 302 15.18 22.24 29.48
C GLU A 302 15.03 21.89 28.00
N ALA A 303 15.54 20.72 27.59
CA ALA A 303 15.38 20.23 26.21
C ALA A 303 13.91 20.04 25.81
N LYS A 304 13.06 19.56 26.73
CA LYS A 304 11.61 19.47 26.49
C LYS A 304 10.96 20.84 26.33
N ALA A 305 11.36 21.82 27.13
CA ALA A 305 10.83 23.18 27.03
C ALA A 305 11.22 23.87 25.72
N GLU A 306 12.44 23.62 25.23
CA GLU A 306 12.92 24.14 23.95
C GLU A 306 12.17 23.54 22.76
N ILE A 307 11.93 22.23 22.76
CA ILE A 307 11.12 21.56 21.73
C ILE A 307 9.69 22.11 21.72
N GLN A 308 9.10 22.35 22.89
CA GLN A 308 7.76 22.91 22.97
C GLN A 308 7.69 24.33 22.40
N ARG A 309 8.70 25.18 22.68
CA ARG A 309 8.79 26.52 22.07
C ARG A 309 8.86 26.46 20.54
N TYR A 310 9.61 25.51 20.00
CA TYR A 310 9.69 25.31 18.55
C TYR A 310 8.35 24.89 17.93
N LEU A 311 7.59 24.03 18.62
CA LEU A 311 6.26 23.63 18.16
C LEU A 311 5.28 24.81 18.20
N ASP A 312 5.28 25.58 19.28
CA ASP A 312 4.42 26.76 19.43
C ASP A 312 4.77 27.84 18.37
N GLU A 313 6.05 28.00 18.02
CA GLU A 313 6.49 28.91 16.95
C GLU A 313 6.01 28.45 15.56
N LEU A 314 5.99 27.14 15.31
CA LEU A 314 5.47 26.58 14.06
C LEU A 314 3.94 26.74 13.95
N GLU A 315 3.20 26.61 15.06
CA GLU A 315 1.75 26.84 15.07
C GLU A 315 1.38 28.31 14.88
N GLN A 316 2.21 29.24 15.37
CA GLN A 316 1.96 30.68 15.23
C GLN A 316 2.33 31.25 13.86
N LYS A 317 3.04 30.50 13.01
CA LYS A 317 3.43 30.98 11.69
C LYS A 317 2.28 30.70 10.70
N PRO A 318 1.46 31.69 10.31
CA PRO A 318 0.41 31.45 9.34
C PRO A 318 1.04 30.97 8.02
N PRO A 319 0.38 30.05 7.29
CA PRO A 319 0.88 29.57 6.02
C PRO A 319 1.11 30.77 5.11
N GLN A 320 2.38 31.05 4.79
CA GLN A 320 2.73 32.07 3.83
C GLN A 320 2.13 31.65 2.49
N ARG A 321 1.02 32.28 2.11
CA ARG A 321 0.53 32.19 0.73
C ARG A 321 1.67 32.68 -0.16
N PRO A 322 2.12 31.90 -1.16
CA PRO A 322 3.11 32.38 -2.10
C PRO A 322 2.57 33.66 -2.75
N ALA A 323 3.25 34.76 -2.51
CA ALA A 323 2.87 36.05 -3.04
C ALA A 323 3.00 36.01 -4.57
N GLY A 324 1.85 36.12 -5.25
CA GLY A 324 1.72 36.61 -6.62
C GLY A 324 2.68 36.04 -7.66
N GLY A 325 2.39 34.85 -8.15
CA GLY A 325 2.92 34.34 -9.43
C GLY A 325 1.76 33.81 -10.26
N GLY A 326 1.25 34.63 -11.18
CA GLY A 326 0.21 34.22 -12.11
C GLY A 326 0.73 33.08 -12.99
N TRP A 327 0.15 31.90 -12.83
CA TRP A 327 0.36 30.79 -13.77
C TRP A 327 -0.52 31.06 -14.99
N GLY A 328 -0.04 31.97 -15.83
CA GLY A 328 -0.49 32.12 -17.20
C GLY A 328 -0.23 30.85 -17.97
N MET A 329 -1.29 30.34 -18.59
CA MET A 329 -1.19 29.41 -19.71
C MET A 329 -0.27 29.99 -20.78
N GLY A 330 0.81 29.29 -21.10
CA GLY A 330 1.62 29.61 -22.27
C GLY A 330 2.95 28.88 -22.25
N TRP A 331 3.27 28.27 -23.40
CA TRP A 331 4.59 27.80 -23.81
C TRP A 331 5.02 26.38 -23.39
N ILE A 332 4.46 25.37 -24.07
CA ILE A 332 5.26 24.30 -24.69
C ILE A 332 4.69 24.04 -26.10
N LYS A 333 5.07 24.90 -27.04
CA LYS A 333 5.22 24.56 -28.45
C LYS A 333 6.63 25.04 -28.84
N ASP A 334 7.26 24.31 -29.74
CA ASP A 334 8.56 24.58 -30.35
C ASP A 334 9.79 23.96 -29.67
N THR A 335 9.86 22.62 -29.66
CA THR A 335 11.11 21.91 -30.02
C THR A 335 10.81 20.43 -30.28
N VAL A 336 10.52 20.04 -31.52
CA VAL A 336 11.02 18.84 -32.23
C VAL A 336 10.45 18.92 -33.65
N GLY A 337 11.28 19.28 -34.63
CA GLY A 337 10.86 19.35 -36.02
C GLY A 337 12.00 19.73 -36.95
N ASN A 338 13.03 18.89 -37.06
CA ASN A 338 13.88 18.86 -38.26
C ASN A 338 14.80 17.63 -38.24
N PHE A 339 14.31 16.48 -38.72
CA PHE A 339 15.19 15.38 -39.13
C PHE A 339 14.49 14.38 -40.07
N PHE A 340 13.95 14.85 -41.20
CA PHE A 340 13.67 13.98 -42.36
C PHE A 340 13.54 14.82 -43.64
N SER A 341 14.62 14.97 -44.41
CA SER A 341 14.60 14.86 -45.88
C SER A 341 16.00 15.07 -46.49
N ARG A 342 16.29 14.28 -47.53
CA ARG A 342 17.47 14.26 -48.45
C ARG A 342 18.67 13.43 -48.00
N LYS A 343 18.70 12.14 -48.37
CA LYS A 343 19.08 11.66 -49.71
C LYS A 343 18.59 10.24 -49.92
#